data_AF-A0A660MPL9-F1
#
_entry.id   AF-A0A660MPL9-F1
#
_cell.length_a   1.000
_cell.length_b   1.000
_cell.length_c   1.000
_cell.angle_alpha   90.00
_cell.angle_beta   90.00
_cell.angle_gamma   90.00
#
_symmetry.space_group_name_H-M   'P 1'
#
loop_
_entity.id
_entity.type
_entity.pdbx_description
1 polymer ?
#
loop_
_entity_poly.entity_id
_entity_poly.type
_entity_poly.pdbx_seq_one_letter_code
_entity_poly.pdbx_strand_id
1 'polypeptide(L)'
;MHTKTKKAGYIFRIDDVTPGMNRDNFLRLEKIFDTYAIKPIIGLVPDNQDRQLGLAEYTAEFWEKMRSLEEKGRIIAQHGYQHLYTTHNSGIIALNNYSEFAGLPYKEQYEKIKKGKEILEKHLKKEIKWRMAPAHSFDKNTCKALKELEFEYITDGIALSPFSREGLKWLPQQLRKPIKKRNGIWTICLHPNSYSPAFIDNIEAFCKAESQHCINAIESLNYSSPRRKSVFFYRFYAEQKLYRGLLQIKNLITFPYRKSKECGSFLTRLRGSARYLRHYLAYKRYHFDRWHILPAEWRPYVAYVAETINSDDKSRKGTVLEIGCGLGEILSKIKSPNKYGFDTAPEVINAAKKLYPSSNYSVGSFDTIKGYKIDYLITVNFIHAIPPEELKSYYA
;
A
#
# COMPACT_ATOMS: atom_id res chain seq x y z
N MET A 1 3.46 -14.28 46.63
CA MET A 1 2.73 -13.11 46.09
C MET A 1 3.43 -12.60 44.83
N HIS A 2 2.92 -12.93 43.64
CA HIS A 2 3.44 -12.42 42.35
C HIS A 2 2.57 -11.26 41.87
N THR A 3 2.80 -10.07 42.40
CA THR A 3 2.21 -8.82 41.91
C THR A 3 3.29 -8.00 41.20
N LYS A 4 3.18 -7.89 39.88
CA LYS A 4 3.56 -6.70 39.08
C LYS A 4 3.22 -6.99 37.63
N THR A 5 1.95 -6.80 37.28
CA THR A 5 1.60 -6.54 35.88
C THR A 5 2.35 -5.26 35.49
N LYS A 6 3.47 -5.37 34.76
CA LYS A 6 4.12 -4.20 34.17
C LYS A 6 3.06 -3.50 33.31
N LYS A 7 2.68 -2.28 33.70
CA LYS A 7 1.78 -1.42 32.92
C LYS A 7 2.34 -1.24 31.50
N ALA A 8 1.48 -0.95 30.54
CA ALA A 8 1.91 -0.66 29.19
C ALA A 8 2.80 0.60 29.15
N GLY A 9 3.79 0.61 28.28
CA GLY A 9 4.57 1.79 27.92
C GLY A 9 4.31 2.19 26.48
N TYR A 10 4.24 3.49 26.21
CA TYR A 10 3.94 4.03 24.89
C TYR A 10 5.10 4.84 24.33
N ILE A 11 5.35 4.70 23.04
CA ILE A 11 6.31 5.51 22.29
C ILE A 11 5.54 6.11 21.12
N PHE A 12 5.77 7.38 20.82
CA PHE A 12 5.21 8.01 19.64
C PHE A 12 6.27 8.09 18.54
N ARG A 13 5.83 7.91 17.31
CA ARG A 13 6.59 8.28 16.12
C ARG A 13 5.68 9.01 15.13
N ILE A 14 6.25 9.95 14.40
CA ILE A 14 5.60 10.72 13.35
C ILE A 14 6.30 10.34 12.05
N ASP A 15 5.56 9.75 11.12
CA ASP A 15 6.05 9.36 9.80
C ASP A 15 5.79 10.50 8.79
N ASP A 16 6.37 10.39 7.60
CA ASP A 16 6.14 11.29 6.46
C ASP A 16 6.43 12.79 6.72
N VAL A 17 7.39 13.10 7.59
CA VAL A 17 7.79 14.49 7.84
C VAL A 17 8.65 14.97 6.67
N THR A 18 8.16 16.00 5.98
CA THR A 18 8.82 16.63 4.83
C THR A 18 8.64 18.15 4.92
N PRO A 19 9.42 18.96 4.20
CA PRO A 19 9.19 20.41 4.14
C PRO A 19 7.79 20.79 3.64
N GLY A 20 7.18 19.97 2.79
CA GLY A 20 5.86 20.19 2.23
C GLY A 20 4.72 19.51 2.99
N MET A 21 4.95 18.95 4.19
CA MET A 21 3.89 18.30 4.95
C MET A 21 2.77 19.27 5.39
N ASN A 22 1.66 18.75 5.90
CA ASN A 22 0.65 19.55 6.60
C ASN A 22 1.25 20.16 7.88
N ARG A 23 1.76 21.38 7.74
CA ARG A 23 2.48 22.12 8.79
C ARG A 23 1.62 22.38 10.02
N ASP A 24 0.36 22.76 9.83
CA ASP A 24 -0.53 23.10 10.95
C ASP A 24 -0.80 21.89 11.83
N ASN A 25 -1.08 20.73 11.22
CA ASN A 25 -1.25 19.49 11.97
C ASN A 25 0.03 19.08 12.70
N PHE A 26 1.20 19.22 12.06
CA PHE A 26 2.48 18.93 12.69
C PHE A 26 2.74 19.82 13.91
N LEU A 27 2.53 21.14 13.79
CA LEU A 27 2.71 22.10 14.89
C LEU A 27 1.73 21.87 16.04
N ARG A 28 0.49 21.48 15.73
CA ARG A 28 -0.48 21.06 16.76
C ARG A 28 0.01 19.82 17.53
N LEU A 29 0.51 18.80 16.82
CA LEU A 29 1.09 17.62 17.45
C LEU A 29 2.32 17.96 18.29
N GLU A 30 3.22 18.82 17.78
CA GLU A 30 4.37 19.29 18.55
C GLU A 30 3.95 19.96 19.85
N LYS A 31 2.96 20.87 19.80
CA LYS A 31 2.43 21.55 20.99
C LYS A 31 1.87 20.56 22.01
N ILE A 32 1.11 19.56 21.55
CA ILE A 32 0.61 18.49 22.42
C ILE A 32 1.78 17.75 23.07
N PHE A 33 2.77 17.33 22.28
CA PHE A 33 3.92 16.60 22.80
C PHE A 33 4.76 17.43 23.78
N ASP A 34 5.01 18.71 23.52
CA ASP A 34 5.69 19.62 24.45
C ASP A 34 4.87 19.78 25.76
N THR A 35 3.55 19.96 25.66
CA THR A 35 2.65 20.11 26.82
C THR A 35 2.72 18.92 27.77
N TYR A 36 2.81 17.70 27.23
CA TYR A 36 2.86 16.47 28.02
C TYR A 36 4.27 15.89 28.18
N ALA A 37 5.31 16.66 27.83
CA ALA A 37 6.72 16.25 27.88
C ALA A 37 7.02 14.92 27.17
N ILE A 38 6.37 14.67 26.03
CA ILE A 38 6.56 13.48 25.20
C ILE A 38 7.57 13.80 24.09
N LYS A 39 8.51 12.89 23.85
CA LYS A 39 9.54 13.03 22.82
C LYS A 39 9.34 11.99 21.72
N PRO A 40 8.59 12.31 20.65
CA PRO A 40 8.37 11.37 19.56
C PRO A 40 9.65 11.15 18.73
N ILE A 41 9.72 10.01 18.04
CA ILE A 41 10.64 9.79 16.92
C ILE A 41 10.06 10.47 15.68
N ILE A 42 10.87 11.22 14.94
CA ILE A 42 10.47 11.92 13.73
C ILE A 42 11.08 11.22 12.51
N GLY A 43 10.23 10.65 11.67
CA GLY A 43 10.58 10.05 10.38
C GLY A 43 10.68 11.11 9.30
N LEU A 44 11.90 11.55 9.01
CA LEU A 44 12.19 12.63 8.08
C LEU A 44 12.58 12.08 6.70
N VAL A 45 11.87 12.50 5.65
CA VAL A 45 12.20 12.14 4.25
C VAL A 45 13.28 13.11 3.74
N PRO A 46 14.49 12.63 3.40
CA PRO A 46 15.62 13.50 3.05
C PRO A 46 15.41 14.36 1.80
N ASP A 47 14.89 13.76 0.72
CA ASP A 47 14.70 14.39 -0.60
C ASP A 47 13.33 13.99 -1.15
N ASN A 48 12.26 14.46 -0.51
CA ASN A 48 10.91 14.01 -0.86
C ASN A 48 10.57 14.27 -2.34
N GLN A 49 10.29 13.20 -3.09
CA GLN A 49 9.76 13.24 -4.46
C GLN A 49 8.33 12.67 -4.54
N ASP A 50 7.75 12.27 -3.40
CA ASP A 50 6.36 11.85 -3.34
C ASP A 50 5.43 13.06 -3.26
N ARG A 51 4.63 13.25 -4.32
CA ARG A 51 3.65 14.33 -4.41
C ARG A 51 2.54 14.22 -3.37
N GLN A 52 2.25 13.03 -2.84
CA GLN A 52 1.25 12.85 -1.78
C GLN A 52 1.70 13.44 -0.44
N LEU A 53 3.01 13.63 -0.24
CA LEU A 53 3.56 14.22 0.97
C LEU A 53 3.73 15.74 0.89
N GLY A 54 3.63 16.34 -0.30
CA GLY A 54 3.74 17.77 -0.55
C GLY A 54 2.38 18.47 -0.57
N LEU A 55 1.83 18.75 0.60
CA LEU A 55 0.55 19.45 0.82
C LEU A 55 0.70 20.97 1.03
N ALA A 56 1.89 21.44 1.36
CA ALA A 56 2.19 22.84 1.65
C ALA A 56 3.47 23.30 0.93
N GLU A 57 3.66 24.62 0.85
CA GLU A 57 4.87 25.20 0.30
C GLU A 57 6.09 24.96 1.20
N TYR A 58 7.24 24.79 0.57
CA TYR A 58 8.53 24.70 1.25
C TYR A 58 8.82 25.99 2.02
N THR A 59 9.20 25.88 3.29
CA THR A 59 9.72 27.02 4.06
C THR A 59 11.17 26.79 4.46
N ALA A 60 12.00 27.84 4.34
CA ALA A 60 13.41 27.78 4.72
C ALA A 60 13.62 27.43 6.21
N GLU A 61 12.65 27.79 7.05
CA GLU A 61 12.62 27.53 8.50
C GLU A 61 12.48 26.05 8.87
N PHE A 62 12.12 25.16 7.91
CA PHE A 62 11.89 23.75 8.19
C PHE A 62 13.10 23.06 8.83
N TRP A 63 14.29 23.29 8.28
CA TRP A 63 15.51 22.64 8.79
C TRP A 63 15.93 23.21 10.15
N GLU A 64 15.70 24.49 10.40
CA GLU A 64 15.88 25.11 11.72
C GLU A 64 14.95 24.47 12.75
N LYS A 65 13.69 24.24 12.36
CA LYS A 65 12.71 23.53 13.18
C LYS A 65 13.17 22.11 13.50
N MET A 66 13.62 21.34 12.51
CA MET A 66 14.08 19.97 12.73
C MET A 66 15.30 19.92 13.67
N ARG A 67 16.26 20.86 13.51
CA ARG A 67 17.39 21.01 14.45
C ARG A 67 16.92 21.32 15.87
N SER A 68 16.01 22.28 16.04
CA SER A 68 15.47 22.62 17.36
C SER A 68 14.75 21.44 18.03
N LEU A 69 14.00 20.64 17.25
CA LEU A 69 13.33 19.45 17.76
C LEU A 69 14.33 18.40 18.23
N GLU A 70 15.39 18.19 17.46
CA GLU A 70 16.48 17.28 17.80
C GLU A 70 17.24 17.76 19.06
N GLU A 71 17.53 19.06 19.19
CA GLU A 71 18.14 19.66 20.39
C GLU A 71 17.26 19.51 21.65
N LYS A 72 15.93 19.53 21.49
CA LYS A 72 14.97 19.21 22.57
C LYS A 72 14.95 17.71 22.93
N GLY A 73 15.78 16.90 22.28
CA GLY A 73 15.96 15.46 22.52
C GLY A 73 14.96 14.57 21.80
N ARG A 74 14.36 15.04 20.70
CA ARG A 74 13.58 14.18 19.80
C ARG A 74 14.53 13.44 18.87
N ILE A 75 14.22 12.19 18.59
CA ILE A 75 15.04 11.36 17.71
C ILE A 75 14.63 11.63 16.26
N ILE A 76 15.59 11.95 15.40
CA ILE A 76 15.37 12.00 13.95
C ILE A 76 15.76 10.67 13.33
N ALA A 77 14.83 10.06 12.61
CA ALA A 77 15.04 8.83 11.86
C ALA A 77 14.94 9.10 10.36
N GLN A 78 15.84 8.52 9.58
CA GLN A 78 15.76 8.57 8.12
C GLN A 78 14.53 7.77 7.65
N HIS A 79 13.57 8.48 7.05
CA HIS A 79 12.34 7.91 6.50
C HIS A 79 12.41 7.75 4.98
N GLY A 80 13.26 6.82 4.53
CA GLY A 80 13.47 6.56 3.11
C GLY A 80 14.59 7.39 2.52
N TYR A 81 14.50 7.68 1.23
CA TYR A 81 15.31 8.70 0.57
C TYR A 81 14.40 9.70 -0.13
N GLN A 82 13.63 9.21 -1.11
CA GLN A 82 12.73 10.02 -1.92
C GLN A 82 11.26 9.68 -1.72
N HIS A 83 10.97 8.65 -0.91
CA HIS A 83 9.63 8.13 -0.68
C HIS A 83 8.95 7.61 -1.98
N LEU A 84 9.75 7.12 -2.92
CA LEU A 84 9.25 6.56 -4.19
C LEU A 84 9.20 5.03 -4.13
N TYR A 85 7.98 4.47 -4.20
CA TYR A 85 7.78 3.02 -4.23
C TYR A 85 8.05 2.47 -5.64
N THR A 86 9.18 1.82 -5.80
CA THR A 86 9.72 1.38 -7.11
C THR A 86 9.62 -0.13 -7.32
N THR A 87 9.33 -0.90 -6.28
CA THR A 87 9.21 -2.35 -6.36
C THR A 87 7.90 -2.83 -5.75
N HIS A 88 7.46 -4.04 -6.14
CA HIS A 88 6.34 -4.75 -5.50
C HIS A 88 6.78 -5.74 -4.41
N ASN A 89 8.01 -5.60 -3.91
CA ASN A 89 8.55 -6.50 -2.92
C ASN A 89 8.11 -6.06 -1.51
N SER A 90 7.50 -6.98 -0.78
CA SER A 90 7.03 -6.73 0.57
C SER A 90 8.15 -6.70 1.63
N GLY A 91 9.35 -7.15 1.30
CA GLY A 91 10.46 -7.22 2.24
C GLY A 91 10.25 -8.23 3.37
N ILE A 92 11.01 -8.08 4.47
CA ILE A 92 10.98 -9.04 5.59
C ILE A 92 9.80 -8.84 6.54
N ILE A 93 9.29 -7.61 6.67
CA ILE A 93 8.09 -7.29 7.47
C ILE A 93 6.81 -7.59 6.71
N ALA A 94 6.84 -7.39 5.40
CA ALA A 94 5.82 -7.71 4.41
C ALA A 94 4.37 -7.41 4.82
N LEU A 95 4.22 -6.22 5.39
CA LEU A 95 2.94 -5.59 5.71
C LEU A 95 2.28 -5.00 4.45
N ASN A 96 3.09 -4.48 3.52
CA ASN A 96 2.67 -3.90 2.25
C ASN A 96 3.31 -4.66 1.07
N ASN A 97 2.78 -4.50 -0.14
CA ASN A 97 3.30 -5.12 -1.38
C ASN A 97 4.03 -4.12 -2.28
N TYR A 98 4.63 -3.12 -1.66
CA TYR A 98 5.41 -2.10 -2.35
C TYR A 98 6.58 -1.66 -1.44
N SER A 99 7.65 -1.21 -2.07
CA SER A 99 8.85 -0.73 -1.36
C SER A 99 9.62 0.31 -2.16
N GLU A 100 10.34 1.17 -1.43
CA GLU A 100 11.40 2.00 -2.01
C GLU A 100 12.74 1.26 -2.11
N PHE A 101 12.94 0.21 -1.30
CA PHE A 101 14.24 -0.49 -1.15
C PHE A 101 14.16 -1.99 -1.41
N ALA A 102 13.21 -2.68 -0.78
CA ALA A 102 13.16 -4.14 -0.84
C ALA A 102 13.08 -4.62 -2.29
N GLY A 103 13.86 -5.62 -2.64
CA GLY A 103 13.91 -6.16 -4.01
C GLY A 103 14.82 -5.40 -4.99
N LEU A 104 15.36 -4.23 -4.62
CA LEU A 104 16.44 -3.61 -5.40
C LEU A 104 17.78 -4.31 -5.14
N PRO A 105 18.75 -4.24 -6.07
CA PRO A 105 20.11 -4.71 -5.83
C PRO A 105 20.77 -4.01 -4.64
N TYR A 106 21.66 -4.72 -3.94
CA TYR A 106 22.37 -4.21 -2.76
C TYR A 106 22.99 -2.84 -2.97
N LYS A 107 23.75 -2.67 -4.07
CA LYS A 107 24.45 -1.42 -4.39
C LYS A 107 23.49 -0.24 -4.49
N GLU A 108 22.33 -0.42 -5.11
CA GLU A 108 21.34 0.64 -5.26
C GLU A 108 20.71 1.01 -3.91
N GLN A 109 20.38 0.01 -3.07
CA GLN A 109 19.87 0.27 -1.72
C GLN A 109 20.91 1.04 -0.88
N TYR A 110 22.17 0.63 -0.94
CA TYR A 110 23.28 1.28 -0.24
C TYR A 110 23.41 2.75 -0.63
N GLU A 111 23.49 3.05 -1.93
CA GLU A 111 23.64 4.43 -2.42
C GLU A 111 22.44 5.31 -2.06
N LYS A 112 21.21 4.79 -2.15
CA LYS A 112 20.00 5.54 -1.75
C LYS A 112 20.00 5.86 -0.25
N ILE A 113 20.34 4.88 0.60
CA ILE A 113 20.41 5.08 2.04
C ILE A 113 21.51 6.10 2.37
N LYS A 114 22.69 5.96 1.77
CA LYS A 114 23.84 6.84 1.97
C LYS A 114 23.52 8.29 1.61
N LYS A 115 22.99 8.54 0.40
CA LYS A 115 22.59 9.89 -0.03
C LYS A 115 21.56 10.51 0.90
N GLY A 116 20.56 9.73 1.31
CA GLY A 116 19.58 10.18 2.29
C GLY A 116 20.21 10.56 3.63
N LYS A 117 21.15 9.75 4.13
CA LYS A 117 21.89 10.01 5.37
C LYS A 117 22.70 11.30 5.25
N GLU A 118 23.50 11.44 4.19
CA GLU A 118 24.34 12.62 3.92
C GLU A 118 23.53 13.93 3.88
N ILE A 119 22.35 13.93 3.25
CA ILE A 119 21.46 15.10 3.21
C ILE A 119 21.00 15.47 4.62
N LEU A 120 20.50 14.49 5.39
CA LEU A 120 20.03 14.75 6.75
C LEU A 120 21.15 15.26 7.65
N GLU A 121 22.31 14.60 7.63
CA GLU A 121 23.46 14.99 8.46
C GLU A 121 23.99 16.38 8.10
N LYS A 122 23.99 16.73 6.81
CA LYS A 122 24.34 18.08 6.35
C LYS A 122 23.41 19.15 6.93
N HIS A 123 22.10 18.93 6.89
CA HIS A 123 21.13 19.91 7.37
C HIS A 123 21.01 19.95 8.90
N LEU A 124 21.15 18.80 9.56
CA LEU A 124 20.99 18.67 11.02
C LEU A 124 22.30 18.87 11.79
N LYS A 125 23.45 18.79 11.10
CA LYS A 125 24.80 18.87 11.68
C LYS A 125 25.05 17.82 12.76
N LYS A 126 24.42 16.66 12.62
CA LYS A 126 24.49 15.53 13.56
C LYS A 126 24.36 14.22 12.84
N GLU A 127 24.96 13.19 13.42
CA GLU A 127 24.95 11.83 12.89
C GLU A 127 23.54 11.22 12.92
N ILE A 128 23.13 10.56 11.84
CA ILE A 128 21.88 9.83 11.76
C ILE A 128 22.08 8.34 12.04
N LYS A 129 21.47 7.87 13.13
CA LYS A 129 21.58 6.49 13.62
C LYS A 129 20.29 5.68 13.51
N TRP A 130 19.17 6.35 13.24
CA TRP A 130 17.83 5.75 13.25
C TRP A 130 17.26 5.63 11.85
N ARG A 131 16.67 4.47 11.57
CA ARG A 131 15.98 4.16 10.32
C ARG A 131 14.50 3.87 10.57
N MET A 132 13.64 4.47 9.76
CA MET A 132 12.20 4.22 9.72
C MET A 132 11.79 3.91 8.28
N ALA A 133 11.53 2.66 7.92
CA ALA A 133 11.24 2.25 6.55
C ALA A 133 9.88 2.76 6.06
N PRO A 134 9.84 3.51 4.94
CA PRO A 134 8.59 3.79 4.23
C PRO A 134 7.83 2.50 3.93
N ALA A 135 6.51 2.57 4.05
CA ALA A 135 5.62 1.41 3.91
C ALA A 135 5.99 0.20 4.79
N HIS A 136 6.78 0.38 5.86
CA HIS A 136 7.34 -0.70 6.68
C HIS A 136 8.05 -1.78 5.84
N SER A 137 8.64 -1.42 4.70
CA SER A 137 9.18 -2.38 3.73
C SER A 137 10.67 -2.21 3.52
N PHE A 138 11.42 -3.28 3.79
CA PHE A 138 12.86 -3.40 3.62
C PHE A 138 13.26 -4.87 3.65
N ASP A 139 14.47 -5.21 3.20
CA ASP A 139 14.96 -6.59 3.14
C ASP A 139 16.34 -6.78 3.81
N LYS A 140 16.94 -7.96 3.64
CA LYS A 140 18.26 -8.27 4.21
C LYS A 140 19.38 -7.39 3.63
N ASN A 141 19.28 -7.00 2.36
CA ASN A 141 20.23 -6.09 1.75
C ASN A 141 20.09 -4.70 2.37
N THR A 142 18.86 -4.26 2.67
CA THR A 142 18.63 -3.02 3.41
C THR A 142 19.30 -3.09 4.78
N CYS A 143 19.08 -4.16 5.56
CA CYS A 143 19.73 -4.31 6.88
C CYS A 143 21.26 -4.30 6.78
N LYS A 144 21.84 -4.97 5.77
CA LYS A 144 23.28 -4.96 5.52
C LYS A 144 23.80 -3.55 5.23
N ALA A 145 23.14 -2.83 4.33
CA ALA A 145 23.53 -1.46 3.97
C ALA A 145 23.42 -0.51 5.17
N LEU A 146 22.38 -0.64 5.99
CA LEU A 146 22.22 0.13 7.22
C LEU A 146 23.39 -0.09 8.19
N LYS A 147 23.87 -1.33 8.34
CA LYS A 147 25.03 -1.64 9.17
C LYS A 147 26.32 -1.04 8.63
N GLU A 148 26.57 -1.14 7.33
CA GLU A 148 27.76 -0.57 6.69
C GLU A 148 27.75 0.97 6.72
N LEU A 149 26.57 1.59 6.80
CA LEU A 149 26.37 3.03 6.95
C LEU A 149 26.16 3.46 8.42
N GLU A 150 26.57 2.62 9.37
CA GLU A 150 26.60 2.93 10.81
C GLU A 150 25.24 3.30 11.44
N PHE A 151 24.14 2.85 10.85
CA PHE A 151 22.86 2.87 11.56
C PHE A 151 22.87 1.89 12.73
N GLU A 152 22.26 2.30 13.84
CA GLU A 152 22.13 1.48 15.04
C GLU A 152 20.71 0.96 15.23
N TYR A 153 19.71 1.76 14.86
CA TYR A 153 18.31 1.51 15.20
C TYR A 153 17.41 1.40 13.97
N ILE A 154 16.47 0.45 14.01
CA ILE A 154 15.31 0.39 13.13
C ILE A 154 14.06 0.54 13.99
N THR A 155 13.17 1.48 13.65
CA THR A 155 11.85 1.60 14.27
C THR A 155 10.78 1.01 13.38
N ASP A 156 10.72 -0.32 13.23
CA ASP A 156 9.73 -1.01 12.40
C ASP A 156 9.57 -2.49 12.78
N GLY A 157 8.57 -3.12 12.18
CA GLY A 157 8.21 -4.50 12.44
C GLY A 157 7.36 -4.61 13.69
N ILE A 158 6.88 -5.82 13.96
CA ILE A 158 5.90 -6.03 15.01
C ILE A 158 6.41 -7.09 15.98
N ALA A 159 6.58 -6.70 17.24
CA ALA A 159 6.93 -7.55 18.38
C ALA A 159 6.44 -6.89 19.67
N LEU A 160 6.43 -7.61 20.80
CA LEU A 160 5.94 -7.07 22.09
C LEU A 160 7.01 -6.31 22.88
N SER A 161 8.26 -6.35 22.45
CA SER A 161 9.38 -5.69 23.12
C SER A 161 10.48 -5.39 22.11
N PRO A 162 11.33 -4.37 22.37
CA PRO A 162 12.55 -4.14 21.61
C PRO A 162 13.48 -5.36 21.61
N PHE A 163 14.24 -5.53 20.54
CA PHE A 163 15.14 -6.67 20.36
C PHE A 163 16.31 -6.29 19.45
N SER A 164 17.36 -7.12 19.37
CA SER A 164 18.43 -6.94 18.39
C SER A 164 18.49 -8.10 17.42
N ARG A 165 18.79 -7.79 16.16
CA ARG A 165 18.89 -8.73 15.05
C ARG A 165 19.67 -8.10 13.90
N GLU A 166 20.47 -8.90 13.19
CA GLU A 166 21.34 -8.43 12.09
C GLU A 166 22.29 -7.30 12.54
N GLY A 167 22.70 -7.31 13.81
CA GLY A 167 23.54 -6.25 14.39
C GLY A 167 22.84 -4.89 14.59
N LEU A 168 21.53 -4.81 14.41
CA LEU A 168 20.70 -3.61 14.60
C LEU A 168 19.79 -3.77 15.81
N LYS A 169 19.43 -2.65 16.45
CA LYS A 169 18.46 -2.54 17.54
C LYS A 169 17.08 -2.20 16.97
N TRP A 170 16.11 -3.08 17.18
CA TRP A 170 14.78 -2.98 16.61
C TRP A 170 13.80 -2.49 17.65
N LEU A 171 13.18 -1.34 17.40
CA LEU A 171 12.01 -0.85 18.09
C LEU A 171 10.77 -1.19 17.26
N PRO A 172 9.92 -2.13 17.70
CA PRO A 172 8.75 -2.48 16.92
C PRO A 172 7.75 -1.33 16.84
N GLN A 173 7.05 -1.23 15.71
CA GLN A 173 5.84 -0.43 15.55
C GLN A 173 4.62 -1.32 15.36
N GLN A 174 3.60 -1.10 16.18
CA GLN A 174 2.45 -1.99 16.26
C GLN A 174 1.11 -1.24 16.16
N LEU A 175 1.06 0.03 16.55
CA LEU A 175 -0.17 0.81 16.60
C LEU A 175 -0.18 1.91 15.54
N ARG A 176 -1.25 1.99 14.75
CA ARG A 176 -1.48 3.05 13.74
C ARG A 176 -2.25 4.26 14.28
N LYS A 177 -2.65 4.19 15.55
CA LYS A 177 -3.39 5.22 16.27
C LYS A 177 -3.27 4.98 17.78
N PRO A 178 -3.53 5.99 18.63
CA PRO A 178 -3.52 5.82 20.06
C PRO A 178 -4.60 4.81 20.50
N ILE A 179 -4.18 3.70 21.11
CA ILE A 179 -5.05 2.67 21.66
C ILE A 179 -4.44 2.22 22.97
N LYS A 180 -5.22 2.29 24.05
CA LYS A 180 -4.78 1.84 25.37
C LYS A 180 -4.53 0.34 25.37
N LYS A 181 -3.43 -0.06 25.99
CA LYS A 181 -3.00 -1.45 26.15
C LYS A 181 -2.78 -1.77 27.62
N ARG A 182 -2.92 -3.04 27.96
CA ARG A 182 -2.80 -3.53 29.35
C ARG A 182 -1.33 -3.63 29.80
N ASN A 183 -0.45 -4.14 28.93
CA ASN A 183 0.97 -4.39 29.21
C ASN A 183 1.79 -4.31 27.91
N GLY A 184 3.12 -4.33 28.02
CA GLY A 184 4.06 -4.32 26.87
C GLY A 184 4.48 -2.91 26.45
N ILE A 185 5.40 -2.82 25.47
CA ILE A 185 5.86 -1.56 24.89
C ILE A 185 5.24 -1.41 23.50
N TRP A 186 4.58 -0.28 23.26
CA TRP A 186 3.81 -0.03 22.05
C TRP A 186 4.24 1.27 21.38
N THR A 187 4.74 1.16 20.15
CA THR A 187 5.04 2.34 19.34
C THR A 187 3.83 2.68 18.47
N ILE A 188 3.35 3.91 18.64
CA ILE A 188 2.21 4.52 17.97
C ILE A 188 2.74 5.38 16.83
N CYS A 189 2.35 5.03 15.61
CA CYS A 189 2.71 5.73 14.39
C CYS A 189 1.63 6.75 14.03
N LEU A 190 2.07 7.97 13.72
CA LEU A 190 1.22 9.10 13.37
C LEU A 190 1.56 9.67 11.98
N HIS A 191 0.54 10.09 11.23
CA HIS A 191 0.67 10.63 9.87
C HIS A 191 -0.11 11.96 9.75
N PRO A 192 0.48 13.10 10.11
CA PRO A 192 -0.22 14.38 10.25
C PRO A 192 -0.92 14.85 8.97
N ASN A 193 -0.41 14.49 7.79
CA ASN A 193 -1.02 14.81 6.50
C ASN A 193 -2.46 14.31 6.35
N SER A 194 -2.81 13.21 7.01
CA SER A 194 -4.11 12.53 6.85
C SER A 194 -5.15 12.89 7.93
N TYR A 195 -4.81 13.78 8.87
CA TYR A 195 -5.60 13.96 10.09
C TYR A 195 -6.62 15.08 10.01
N SER A 196 -7.84 14.77 10.46
CA SER A 196 -8.85 15.76 10.79
C SER A 196 -8.58 16.39 12.16
N PRO A 197 -9.11 17.59 12.45
CA PRO A 197 -9.01 18.21 13.78
C PRO A 197 -9.45 17.28 14.92
N ALA A 198 -10.58 16.60 14.76
CA ALA A 198 -11.11 15.67 15.75
C ALA A 198 -10.15 14.48 16.01
N PHE A 199 -9.37 14.05 15.02
CA PHE A 199 -8.37 12.99 15.25
C PHE A 199 -7.20 13.50 16.10
N ILE A 200 -6.77 14.74 15.91
CA ILE A 200 -5.74 15.39 16.73
C ILE A 200 -6.22 15.54 18.17
N ASP A 201 -7.48 15.95 18.37
CA ASP A 201 -8.07 16.08 19.72
C ASP A 201 -8.10 14.72 20.45
N ASN A 202 -8.34 13.62 19.72
CA ASN A 202 -8.23 12.26 20.28
C ASN A 202 -6.79 11.88 20.66
N ILE A 203 -5.78 12.33 19.90
CA ILE A 203 -4.37 12.15 20.26
C ILE A 203 -4.07 12.92 21.54
N GLU A 204 -4.53 14.16 21.66
CA GLU A 204 -4.35 14.98 22.85
C GLU A 204 -4.99 14.34 24.08
N ALA A 205 -6.25 13.89 23.97
CA ALA A 205 -6.95 13.20 25.04
C ALA A 205 -6.19 11.94 25.51
N PHE A 206 -5.60 11.18 24.57
CA PHE A 206 -4.77 10.05 24.91
C PHE A 206 -3.47 10.46 25.62
N CYS A 207 -2.77 11.49 25.12
CA CYS A 207 -1.54 12.01 25.75
C CYS A 207 -1.83 12.51 27.17
N LYS A 208 -2.95 13.22 27.37
CA LYS A 208 -3.40 13.67 28.70
C LYS A 208 -3.58 12.49 29.66
N ALA A 209 -4.19 11.40 29.20
CA ALA A 209 -4.47 10.23 30.01
C ALA A 209 -3.25 9.32 30.27
N GLU A 210 -2.30 9.25 29.33
CA GLU A 210 -1.26 8.22 29.30
C GLU A 210 0.19 8.77 29.27
N SER A 211 0.38 10.09 29.39
CA SER A 211 1.71 10.75 29.37
C SER A 211 2.71 10.13 30.36
N GLN A 212 2.26 9.80 31.57
CA GLN A 212 3.08 9.14 32.61
C GLN A 212 3.57 7.73 32.22
N HIS A 213 2.96 7.12 31.20
CA HIS A 213 3.35 5.83 30.64
C HIS A 213 4.13 5.98 29.33
N CYS A 214 4.39 7.21 28.87
CA CYS A 214 5.19 7.45 27.67
C CYS A 214 6.68 7.28 27.96
N ILE A 215 7.39 6.64 27.05
CA ILE A 215 8.82 6.33 27.16
C ILE A 215 9.59 7.29 26.26
N ASN A 216 10.37 8.18 26.86
CA ASN A 216 11.24 9.12 26.14
C ASN A 216 12.70 8.63 26.05
N ALA A 217 13.19 7.88 27.04
CA ALA A 217 14.52 7.29 27.04
C ALA A 217 14.56 6.01 26.19
N ILE A 218 14.21 6.15 24.91
CA ILE A 218 13.97 5.03 23.98
C ILE A 218 15.27 4.24 23.75
N GLU A 219 16.40 4.94 23.60
CA GLU A 219 17.72 4.32 23.39
C GLU A 219 18.22 3.51 24.59
N SER A 220 17.74 3.84 25.80
CA SER A 220 18.06 3.14 27.05
C SER A 220 17.23 1.87 27.27
N LEU A 221 16.33 1.52 26.35
CA LEU A 221 15.53 0.30 26.45
C LEU A 221 16.40 -0.96 26.31
N ASN A 222 15.90 -2.09 26.82
CA ASN A 222 16.57 -3.37 26.64
C ASN A 222 16.29 -3.92 25.24
N TYR A 223 17.28 -3.82 24.36
CA TYR A 223 17.29 -4.40 23.01
C TYR A 223 17.95 -5.79 22.96
N SER A 224 18.23 -6.43 24.10
CA SER A 224 18.85 -7.77 24.08
C SER A 224 18.01 -8.73 23.25
N SER A 225 18.67 -9.51 22.39
CA SER A 225 17.99 -10.62 21.72
C SER A 225 17.35 -11.52 22.80
N PRO A 226 16.11 -11.99 22.60
CA PRO A 226 15.45 -12.80 23.61
C PRO A 226 16.30 -14.03 23.91
N ARG A 227 16.80 -14.14 25.16
CA ARG A 227 17.76 -15.18 25.63
C ARG A 227 17.25 -16.61 25.45
N ARG A 228 15.95 -16.79 25.32
CA ARG A 228 15.32 -17.98 24.76
C ARG A 228 14.63 -17.53 23.49
N LYS A 229 14.65 -18.38 22.46
CA LYS A 229 13.69 -18.40 21.36
C LYS A 229 12.26 -18.50 21.94
N SER A 230 11.79 -17.43 22.58
CA SER A 230 10.51 -17.37 23.25
C SER A 230 9.49 -17.77 22.21
N VAL A 231 8.71 -18.81 22.51
CA VAL A 231 7.67 -19.29 21.59
C VAL A 231 6.83 -18.11 21.16
N PHE A 232 6.59 -17.11 22.03
CA PHE A 232 5.87 -15.87 21.71
C PHE A 232 6.50 -14.99 20.62
N PHE A 233 7.83 -14.89 20.55
CA PHE A 233 8.53 -14.12 19.50
C PHE A 233 8.38 -14.80 18.13
N TYR A 234 8.58 -16.12 18.08
CA TYR A 234 8.34 -16.92 16.88
C TYR A 234 6.85 -17.00 16.53
N ARG A 235 5.98 -17.05 17.54
CA ARG A 235 4.53 -17.01 17.35
C ARG A 235 4.12 -15.70 16.76
N PHE A 236 4.72 -14.56 17.13
CA PHE A 236 4.42 -13.28 16.48
C PHE A 236 4.84 -13.27 15.00
N TYR A 237 6.04 -13.77 14.67
CA TYR A 237 6.50 -13.85 13.27
C TYR A 237 5.71 -14.89 12.43
N ALA A 238 5.34 -16.03 13.03
CA ALA A 238 4.48 -17.03 12.41
C ALA A 238 3.03 -16.55 12.30
N GLU A 239 2.52 -15.87 13.32
CA GLU A 239 1.25 -15.14 13.32
C GLU A 239 1.29 -14.01 12.31
N GLN A 240 2.42 -13.37 11.98
CA GLN A 240 2.50 -12.44 10.84
C GLN A 240 2.29 -13.18 9.52
N LYS A 241 2.92 -14.34 9.31
CA LYS A 241 2.67 -15.16 8.11
C LYS A 241 1.22 -15.65 8.04
N LEU A 242 0.65 -16.04 9.18
CA LEU A 242 -0.74 -16.48 9.31
C LEU A 242 -1.73 -15.31 9.14
N TYR A 243 -1.46 -14.16 9.77
CA TYR A 243 -2.21 -12.91 9.69
C TYR A 243 -2.14 -12.32 8.29
N ARG A 244 -1.03 -12.49 7.56
CA ARG A 244 -0.99 -12.20 6.12
C ARG A 244 -1.86 -13.15 5.32
N GLY A 245 -1.82 -14.45 5.61
CA GLY A 245 -2.77 -15.40 5.03
C GLY A 245 -4.21 -14.94 5.28
N LEU A 246 -4.52 -14.60 6.53
CA LEU A 246 -5.82 -14.08 6.94
C LEU A 246 -6.16 -12.71 6.35
N LEU A 247 -5.19 -11.82 6.12
CA LEU A 247 -5.41 -10.51 5.48
C LEU A 247 -5.58 -10.65 3.98
N GLN A 248 -4.86 -11.57 3.34
CA GLN A 248 -5.05 -11.90 1.93
C GLN A 248 -6.42 -12.56 1.73
N ILE A 249 -6.79 -13.51 2.59
CA ILE A 249 -8.12 -14.11 2.66
C ILE A 249 -9.17 -13.05 2.98
N LYS A 250 -8.92 -12.18 3.97
CA LYS A 250 -9.82 -11.08 4.32
C LYS A 250 -10.00 -10.15 3.14
N ASN A 251 -8.95 -9.72 2.44
CA ASN A 251 -9.07 -8.87 1.26
C ASN A 251 -9.74 -9.60 0.09
N LEU A 252 -9.48 -10.90 -0.08
CA LEU A 252 -10.21 -11.78 -1.00
C LEU A 252 -11.70 -11.89 -0.69
N ILE A 253 -12.11 -11.70 0.56
CA ILE A 253 -13.50 -11.77 1.00
C ILE A 253 -14.14 -10.38 1.07
N THR A 254 -13.45 -9.39 1.65
CA THR A 254 -13.97 -8.06 1.99
C THR A 254 -14.05 -7.15 0.78
N PHE A 255 -13.12 -7.24 -0.18
CA PHE A 255 -13.22 -6.47 -1.42
C PHE A 255 -14.45 -6.88 -2.24
N PRO A 256 -14.66 -8.17 -2.57
CA PRO A 256 -15.89 -8.58 -3.24
C PRO A 256 -17.13 -8.39 -2.38
N TYR A 257 -17.04 -8.55 -1.05
CA TYR A 257 -18.18 -8.24 -0.17
C TYR A 257 -18.56 -6.75 -0.19
N ARG A 258 -17.60 -5.81 -0.13
CA ARG A 258 -17.86 -4.37 -0.21
C ARG A 258 -18.40 -3.97 -1.58
N LYS A 259 -17.74 -4.42 -2.66
CA LYS A 259 -18.21 -4.15 -4.02
C LYS A 259 -19.57 -4.78 -4.31
N SER A 260 -19.84 -5.99 -3.81
CA SER A 260 -21.16 -6.62 -3.98
C SER A 260 -22.26 -5.86 -3.24
N LYS A 261 -22.00 -5.20 -2.10
CA LYS A 261 -23.00 -4.33 -1.43
C LYS A 261 -23.43 -3.15 -2.30
N GLU A 262 -22.58 -2.68 -3.21
CA GLU A 262 -22.90 -1.63 -4.18
C GLU A 262 -23.70 -2.16 -5.38
N CYS A 263 -23.86 -3.48 -5.53
CA CYS A 263 -24.36 -4.11 -6.75
C CYS A 263 -25.55 -5.06 -6.50
N GLY A 264 -26.76 -4.53 -6.63
CA GLY A 264 -27.98 -5.29 -6.90
C GLY A 264 -28.49 -6.24 -5.81
N SER A 265 -29.35 -7.19 -6.21
CA SER A 265 -30.03 -8.12 -5.31
C SER A 265 -29.09 -9.15 -4.66
N PHE A 266 -29.54 -9.85 -3.61
CA PHE A 266 -28.78 -10.92 -2.96
C PHE A 266 -28.27 -12.00 -3.94
N LEU A 267 -29.10 -12.37 -4.93
CA LEU A 267 -28.75 -13.36 -5.95
C LEU A 267 -27.64 -12.87 -6.90
N THR A 268 -27.69 -11.60 -7.31
CA THR A 268 -26.64 -10.98 -8.14
C THR A 268 -25.29 -10.96 -7.40
N ARG A 269 -25.33 -10.68 -6.09
CA ARG A 269 -24.13 -10.71 -5.23
C ARG A 269 -23.51 -12.10 -5.13
N LEU A 270 -24.33 -13.14 -4.96
CA LEU A 270 -23.87 -14.52 -4.90
C LEU A 270 -23.23 -14.97 -6.23
N ARG A 271 -23.90 -14.70 -7.35
CA ARG A 271 -23.40 -15.02 -8.70
C ARG A 271 -22.09 -14.30 -9.02
N GLY A 272 -22.02 -13.00 -8.70
CA GLY A 272 -20.80 -12.21 -8.87
C GLY A 272 -19.65 -12.77 -8.02
N SER A 273 -19.91 -13.17 -6.78
CA SER A 273 -18.88 -13.72 -5.89
C SER A 273 -18.32 -15.04 -6.42
N ALA A 274 -19.18 -15.94 -6.89
CA ALA A 274 -18.76 -17.19 -7.51
C ALA A 274 -17.92 -16.95 -8.78
N ARG A 275 -18.34 -15.99 -9.61
CA ARG A 275 -17.62 -15.64 -10.84
C ARG A 275 -16.28 -14.95 -10.56
N TYR A 276 -16.23 -14.06 -9.58
CA TYR A 276 -14.99 -13.44 -9.10
C TYR A 276 -13.97 -14.50 -8.65
N LEU A 277 -14.40 -15.52 -7.92
CA LEU A 277 -13.51 -16.62 -7.52
C LEU A 277 -12.99 -17.39 -8.74
N ARG A 278 -13.85 -17.68 -9.72
CA ARG A 278 -13.45 -18.32 -10.99
C ARG A 278 -12.41 -17.49 -11.73
N HIS A 279 -12.59 -16.18 -11.83
CA HIS A 279 -11.61 -15.27 -12.44
C HIS A 279 -10.32 -15.18 -11.64
N TYR A 280 -10.41 -15.18 -10.31
CA TYR A 280 -9.24 -15.16 -9.43
C TYR A 280 -8.37 -16.42 -9.62
N LEU A 281 -8.99 -17.58 -9.79
CA LEU A 281 -8.27 -18.83 -10.11
C LEU A 281 -7.60 -18.75 -11.49
N ALA A 282 -8.27 -18.16 -12.48
CA ALA A 282 -7.67 -17.91 -13.79
C ALA A 282 -6.50 -16.93 -13.69
N TYR A 283 -6.64 -15.84 -12.94
CA TYR A 283 -5.55 -14.90 -12.63
C TYR A 283 -4.33 -15.63 -12.05
N LYS A 284 -4.56 -16.53 -11.08
CA LYS A 284 -3.48 -17.32 -10.48
C LYS A 284 -2.81 -18.30 -11.44
N ARG A 285 -3.53 -18.77 -12.46
CA ARG A 285 -3.04 -19.74 -13.44
C ARG A 285 -2.31 -19.08 -14.61
N TYR A 286 -2.84 -17.96 -15.11
CA TYR A 286 -2.38 -17.30 -16.34
C TYR A 286 -1.56 -16.03 -16.07
N HIS A 287 -1.53 -15.53 -14.83
CA HIS A 287 -0.68 -14.41 -14.39
C HIS A 287 -0.94 -13.06 -15.09
N PHE A 288 -2.16 -12.81 -15.57
CA PHE A 288 -2.57 -11.50 -16.10
C PHE A 288 -2.83 -10.47 -14.98
N ASP A 289 -3.06 -9.19 -15.31
CA ASP A 289 -3.30 -8.15 -14.30
C ASP A 289 -4.61 -8.32 -13.51
N ARG A 290 -4.58 -7.99 -12.21
CA ARG A 290 -5.71 -8.20 -11.29
C ARG A 290 -6.99 -7.45 -11.64
N TRP A 291 -6.94 -6.36 -12.41
CA TRP A 291 -8.14 -5.57 -12.71
C TRP A 291 -9.15 -6.32 -13.59
N HIS A 292 -8.70 -7.34 -14.35
CA HIS A 292 -9.55 -8.19 -15.19
C HIS A 292 -10.51 -9.11 -14.41
N ILE A 293 -10.30 -9.31 -13.11
CA ILE A 293 -11.06 -10.33 -12.35
C ILE A 293 -12.47 -9.88 -11.95
N LEU A 294 -12.81 -8.60 -12.13
CA LEU A 294 -14.11 -8.05 -11.75
C LEU A 294 -15.23 -8.64 -12.63
N PRO A 295 -16.22 -9.34 -12.05
CA PRO A 295 -17.27 -10.01 -12.80
C PRO A 295 -18.30 -9.02 -13.37
N ALA A 296 -19.00 -9.43 -14.44
CA ALA A 296 -20.08 -8.67 -15.06
C ALA A 296 -21.19 -8.28 -14.07
N GLU A 297 -21.49 -9.12 -13.07
CA GLU A 297 -22.49 -8.84 -12.03
C GLU A 297 -22.21 -7.56 -11.24
N TRP A 298 -20.96 -7.11 -11.19
CA TRP A 298 -20.55 -5.88 -10.49
C TRP A 298 -20.17 -4.76 -11.47
N ARG A 299 -20.46 -4.95 -12.76
CA ARG A 299 -20.17 -4.01 -13.84
C ARG A 299 -21.47 -3.79 -14.65
N PRO A 300 -22.40 -2.93 -14.18
CA PRO A 300 -23.72 -2.77 -14.81
C PRO A 300 -23.68 -2.48 -16.31
N TYR A 301 -22.65 -1.76 -16.76
CA TYR A 301 -22.43 -1.45 -18.18
C TYR A 301 -22.32 -2.70 -19.07
N VAL A 302 -21.82 -3.84 -18.54
CA VAL A 302 -21.69 -5.09 -19.31
C VAL A 302 -23.05 -5.61 -19.77
N ALA A 303 -24.08 -5.51 -18.91
CA ALA A 303 -25.43 -5.92 -19.28
C ALA A 303 -26.03 -4.97 -20.32
N TYR A 304 -25.88 -3.66 -20.08
CA TYR A 304 -26.36 -2.61 -20.99
C TYR A 304 -25.80 -2.78 -22.41
N VAL A 305 -24.47 -2.92 -22.57
CA VAL A 305 -23.83 -3.10 -23.88
C VAL A 305 -24.37 -4.33 -24.61
N ALA A 306 -24.48 -5.46 -23.90
CA ALA A 306 -24.98 -6.70 -24.49
C ALA A 306 -26.46 -6.58 -24.89
N GLU A 307 -27.30 -5.93 -24.07
CA GLU A 307 -28.72 -5.71 -24.36
C GLU A 307 -28.92 -4.78 -25.56
N THR A 308 -28.17 -3.68 -25.64
CA THR A 308 -28.19 -2.75 -26.78
C THR A 308 -27.92 -3.51 -28.08
N ILE A 309 -26.84 -4.27 -28.15
CA ILE A 309 -26.49 -5.05 -29.35
C ILE A 309 -27.56 -6.10 -29.64
N ASN A 310 -27.95 -6.90 -28.65
CA ASN A 310 -28.92 -7.99 -28.84
C ASN A 310 -30.34 -7.52 -29.20
N SER A 311 -30.69 -6.25 -28.93
CA SER A 311 -31.98 -5.66 -29.26
C SER A 311 -32.12 -5.29 -30.74
N ASP A 312 -31.00 -5.15 -31.44
CA ASP A 312 -30.98 -4.91 -32.87
C ASP A 312 -31.00 -6.25 -33.63
N ASP A 313 -31.98 -6.43 -34.50
CA ASP A 313 -32.13 -7.67 -35.27
C ASP A 313 -30.93 -7.95 -36.21
N LYS A 314 -30.18 -6.91 -36.61
CA LYS A 314 -28.93 -7.08 -37.37
C LYS A 314 -27.88 -7.86 -36.58
N SER A 315 -27.88 -7.76 -35.25
CA SER A 315 -26.92 -8.47 -34.39
C SER A 315 -27.08 -9.99 -34.42
N ARG A 316 -28.26 -10.53 -34.77
CA ARG A 316 -28.50 -11.98 -34.75
C ARG A 316 -27.65 -12.73 -35.78
N LYS A 317 -27.21 -12.04 -36.83
CA LYS A 317 -26.36 -12.59 -37.90
C LYS A 317 -25.09 -11.76 -38.15
N GLY A 318 -25.04 -10.53 -37.65
CA GLY A 318 -23.92 -9.60 -37.84
C GLY A 318 -22.67 -9.96 -37.04
N THR A 319 -21.53 -9.51 -37.53
CA THR A 319 -20.21 -9.65 -36.91
C THR A 319 -20.04 -8.65 -35.77
N VAL A 320 -19.81 -9.16 -34.57
CA VAL A 320 -19.58 -8.37 -33.36
C VAL A 320 -18.13 -8.51 -32.91
N LEU A 321 -17.47 -7.39 -32.70
CA LEU A 321 -16.06 -7.34 -32.33
C LEU A 321 -15.86 -6.53 -31.05
N GLU A 322 -15.05 -7.02 -30.12
CA GLU A 322 -14.63 -6.28 -28.92
C GLU A 322 -13.11 -6.10 -28.88
N ILE A 323 -12.63 -4.85 -28.83
CA ILE A 323 -11.23 -4.51 -28.56
C ILE A 323 -11.06 -4.23 -27.06
N GLY A 324 -10.02 -4.80 -26.46
CA GLY A 324 -9.85 -4.82 -25.01
C GLY A 324 -10.88 -5.73 -24.34
N CYS A 325 -11.09 -6.92 -24.90
CA CYS A 325 -12.16 -7.81 -24.47
C CYS A 325 -11.97 -8.37 -23.04
N GLY A 326 -10.76 -8.25 -22.48
CA GLY A 326 -10.44 -8.85 -21.21
C GLY A 326 -10.75 -10.35 -21.23
N LEU A 327 -11.48 -10.83 -20.22
CA LEU A 327 -11.89 -12.23 -20.15
C LEU A 327 -13.05 -12.60 -21.11
N GLY A 328 -13.66 -11.65 -21.83
CA GLY A 328 -14.71 -11.92 -22.82
C GLY A 328 -16.14 -11.94 -22.26
N GLU A 329 -16.39 -11.28 -21.13
CA GLU A 329 -17.72 -11.31 -20.47
C GLU A 329 -18.83 -10.66 -21.30
N ILE A 330 -18.55 -9.55 -21.99
CA ILE A 330 -19.54 -8.88 -22.83
C ILE A 330 -19.92 -9.80 -24.00
N LEU A 331 -18.93 -10.29 -24.74
CA LEU A 331 -19.13 -11.24 -25.84
C LEU A 331 -19.87 -12.52 -25.42
N SER A 332 -19.63 -13.02 -24.20
CA SER A 332 -20.33 -14.20 -23.68
C SER A 332 -21.85 -14.02 -23.59
N LYS A 333 -22.32 -12.77 -23.50
CA LYS A 333 -23.76 -12.40 -23.42
C LYS A 333 -24.36 -12.00 -24.76
N ILE A 334 -23.55 -11.87 -25.81
CA ILE A 334 -23.99 -11.54 -27.15
C ILE A 334 -24.51 -12.79 -27.85
N LYS A 335 -25.69 -12.67 -28.46
CA LYS A 335 -26.41 -13.75 -29.15
C LYS A 335 -25.86 -14.06 -30.53
N SER A 336 -25.16 -13.10 -31.17
CA SER A 336 -24.51 -13.35 -32.46
C SER A 336 -23.58 -14.56 -32.38
N PRO A 337 -23.62 -15.48 -33.38
CA PRO A 337 -22.62 -16.53 -33.50
C PRO A 337 -21.25 -15.99 -33.96
N ASN A 338 -21.23 -14.83 -34.60
CA ASN A 338 -20.04 -14.23 -35.20
C ASN A 338 -19.43 -13.20 -34.26
N LYS A 339 -18.80 -13.68 -33.17
CA LYS A 339 -18.24 -12.82 -32.13
C LYS A 339 -16.74 -13.00 -31.92
N TYR A 340 -16.02 -11.89 -31.96
CA TYR A 340 -14.55 -11.83 -31.94
C TYR A 340 -14.05 -10.89 -30.85
N GLY A 341 -13.15 -11.38 -29.99
CA GLY A 341 -12.53 -10.61 -28.93
C GLY A 341 -11.04 -10.47 -29.15
N PHE A 342 -10.53 -9.24 -29.01
CA PHE A 342 -9.12 -8.93 -29.12
C PHE A 342 -8.63 -8.21 -27.86
N ASP A 343 -7.44 -8.57 -27.43
CA ASP A 343 -6.75 -7.98 -26.30
C ASP A 343 -5.24 -8.00 -26.59
N THR A 344 -4.51 -7.00 -26.12
CA THR A 344 -3.06 -6.91 -26.32
C THR A 344 -2.30 -7.91 -25.43
N ALA A 345 -2.92 -8.38 -24.35
CA ALA A 345 -2.30 -9.30 -23.40
C ALA A 345 -2.56 -10.78 -23.77
N PRO A 346 -1.53 -11.56 -24.18
CA PRO A 346 -1.71 -12.96 -24.58
C PRO A 346 -2.20 -13.84 -23.43
N GLU A 347 -1.78 -13.58 -22.20
CA GLU A 347 -2.24 -14.26 -20.99
C GLU A 347 -3.75 -14.07 -20.73
N VAL A 348 -4.29 -12.90 -21.05
CA VAL A 348 -5.72 -12.59 -20.92
C VAL A 348 -6.52 -13.37 -21.96
N ILE A 349 -6.06 -13.38 -23.22
CA ILE A 349 -6.67 -14.15 -24.31
C ILE A 349 -6.70 -15.65 -24.01
N ASN A 350 -5.61 -16.19 -23.46
CA ASN A 350 -5.54 -17.61 -23.06
C ASN A 350 -6.54 -17.94 -21.95
N ALA A 351 -6.74 -17.02 -21.00
CA ALA A 351 -7.75 -17.17 -19.97
C ALA A 351 -9.18 -17.06 -20.55
N ALA A 352 -9.44 -16.09 -21.43
CA ALA A 352 -10.74 -15.87 -22.08
C ALA A 352 -11.22 -17.10 -22.84
N LYS A 353 -10.35 -17.71 -23.65
CA LYS A 353 -10.62 -18.95 -24.40
C LYS A 353 -11.12 -20.09 -23.52
N LYS A 354 -10.63 -20.19 -22.29
CA LYS A 354 -11.04 -21.25 -21.33
C LYS A 354 -12.26 -20.87 -20.51
N LEU A 355 -12.40 -19.59 -20.16
CA LEU A 355 -13.50 -19.14 -19.31
C LEU A 355 -14.82 -18.99 -20.08
N TYR A 356 -14.74 -18.49 -21.32
CA TYR A 356 -15.88 -18.09 -22.14
C TYR A 356 -15.73 -18.55 -23.60
N PRO A 357 -15.71 -19.87 -23.87
CA PRO A 357 -15.33 -20.45 -25.17
C PRO A 357 -16.32 -20.17 -26.32
N SER A 358 -17.43 -19.48 -26.07
CA SER A 358 -18.45 -19.19 -27.08
C SER A 358 -18.01 -18.18 -28.14
N SER A 359 -16.85 -17.55 -27.98
CA SER A 359 -16.36 -16.47 -28.84
C SER A 359 -14.96 -16.79 -29.35
N ASN A 360 -14.59 -16.18 -30.48
CA ASN A 360 -13.27 -16.31 -31.05
C ASN A 360 -12.34 -15.26 -30.44
N TYR A 361 -11.23 -15.68 -29.83
CA TYR A 361 -10.29 -14.75 -29.18
C TYR A 361 -8.91 -14.80 -29.82
N SER A 362 -8.33 -13.63 -30.07
CA SER A 362 -6.99 -13.48 -30.64
C SER A 362 -6.26 -12.31 -29.99
N VAL A 363 -4.93 -12.37 -29.98
CA VAL A 363 -4.12 -11.22 -29.57
C VAL A 363 -4.23 -10.16 -30.66
N GLY A 364 -4.53 -8.92 -30.29
CA GLY A 364 -4.69 -7.86 -31.26
C GLY A 364 -5.08 -6.51 -30.67
N SER A 365 -5.05 -5.51 -31.54
CA SER A 365 -5.39 -4.10 -31.27
C SER A 365 -6.30 -3.56 -32.38
N PHE A 366 -6.53 -2.25 -32.38
CA PHE A 366 -7.24 -1.57 -33.47
C PHE A 366 -6.60 -1.80 -34.86
N ASP A 367 -5.28 -1.96 -34.95
CA ASP A 367 -4.62 -2.25 -36.22
C ASP A 367 -4.98 -3.63 -36.77
N THR A 368 -5.23 -4.60 -35.88
CA THR A 368 -5.55 -5.98 -36.23
C THR A 368 -6.89 -6.09 -36.97
N ILE A 369 -7.80 -5.15 -36.75
CA ILE A 369 -9.16 -5.21 -37.26
C ILE A 369 -9.37 -4.37 -38.52
N LYS A 370 -8.31 -3.72 -39.04
CA LYS A 370 -8.35 -2.99 -40.30
C LYS A 370 -8.77 -3.94 -41.43
N GLY A 371 -9.83 -3.57 -42.15
CA GLY A 371 -10.38 -4.39 -43.25
C GLY A 371 -11.38 -5.48 -42.83
N TYR A 372 -11.67 -5.63 -41.54
CA TYR A 372 -12.78 -6.49 -41.11
C TYR A 372 -14.12 -5.87 -41.51
N LYS A 373 -15.07 -6.69 -41.96
CA LYS A 373 -16.48 -6.30 -42.06
C LYS A 373 -17.12 -6.43 -40.68
N ILE A 374 -17.37 -5.31 -40.03
CA ILE A 374 -17.85 -5.24 -38.64
C ILE A 374 -19.24 -4.61 -38.63
N ASP A 375 -20.21 -5.30 -38.04
CA ASP A 375 -21.55 -4.75 -37.80
C ASP A 375 -21.62 -4.02 -36.46
N TYR A 376 -20.92 -4.54 -35.43
CA TYR A 376 -20.82 -3.91 -34.11
C TYR A 376 -19.40 -3.95 -33.57
N LEU A 377 -18.91 -2.80 -33.11
CA LEU A 377 -17.61 -2.65 -32.49
C LEU A 377 -17.76 -2.15 -31.05
N ILE A 378 -17.22 -2.92 -30.11
CA ILE A 378 -17.26 -2.67 -28.67
C ILE A 378 -15.86 -2.25 -28.22
N THR A 379 -15.76 -1.09 -27.58
CA THR A 379 -14.47 -0.54 -27.11
C THR A 379 -14.52 -0.02 -25.68
N VAL A 380 -15.58 -0.34 -24.94
CA VAL A 380 -15.93 0.27 -23.64
C VAL A 380 -14.88 0.14 -22.54
N ASN A 381 -13.93 -0.80 -22.62
CA ASN A 381 -12.86 -0.94 -21.62
C ASN A 381 -11.64 -0.05 -21.92
N PHE A 382 -11.59 0.66 -23.06
CA PHE A 382 -10.41 1.39 -23.56
C PHE A 382 -10.63 2.91 -23.72
N ILE A 383 -11.87 3.38 -23.79
CA ILE A 383 -12.23 4.74 -24.26
C ILE A 383 -11.91 5.85 -23.25
N HIS A 384 -11.60 5.53 -21.99
CA HIS A 384 -11.45 6.55 -20.94
C HIS A 384 -10.25 7.48 -21.11
N ALA A 385 -9.30 7.14 -21.99
CA ALA A 385 -8.08 7.91 -22.23
C ALA A 385 -8.04 8.64 -23.59
N ILE A 386 -9.03 8.45 -24.47
CA ILE A 386 -9.00 8.96 -25.85
C ILE A 386 -10.18 9.94 -26.04
N PRO A 387 -9.94 11.19 -26.48
CA PRO A 387 -10.99 12.15 -26.76
C PRO A 387 -12.03 11.63 -27.78
N PRO A 388 -13.33 11.93 -27.62
CA PRO A 388 -14.38 11.44 -28.53
C PRO A 388 -14.15 11.79 -30.01
N GLU A 389 -13.53 12.93 -30.30
CA GLU A 389 -13.24 13.37 -31.67
C GLU A 389 -12.14 12.54 -32.33
N GLU A 390 -11.15 12.11 -31.54
CA GLU A 390 -10.10 11.20 -32.00
C GLU A 390 -10.65 9.79 -32.19
N LEU A 391 -11.64 9.36 -31.39
CA LEU A 391 -12.31 8.08 -31.64
C LEU A 391 -12.98 8.06 -33.01
N LYS A 392 -13.71 9.12 -33.39
CA LYS A 392 -14.46 9.17 -34.65
C LYS A 392 -13.57 8.99 -35.88
N SER A 393 -12.33 9.49 -35.86
CA SER A 393 -11.41 9.36 -36.99
C SER A 393 -10.89 7.94 -37.23
N TYR A 394 -10.93 7.06 -36.22
CA TYR A 394 -10.60 5.64 -36.38
C TYR A 394 -11.73 4.82 -37.05
N TYR A 395 -12.96 5.38 -37.12
CA TYR A 395 -14.14 4.69 -37.66
C TYR A 395 -14.75 5.36 -38.90
N ALA A 396 -14.12 6.43 -39.41
CA ALA A 396 -14.40 7.02 -40.72
C ALA A 396 -13.55 6.32 -41.79
#